data_AF-R1D376-F1
#
_entry.id   AF-R1D376-F1
#
_cell.length_a   1.000
_cell.length_b   1.000
_cell.length_c   1.000
_cell.angle_alpha   90.00
_cell.angle_beta   90.00
_cell.angle_gamma   90.00
#
_symmetry.space_group_name_H-M   'P 1'
#
loop_
_entity.id
_entity.type
_entity.pdbx_description
1 polymer ?
#
loop_
_entity_poly.entity_id
_entity_poly.type
_entity_poly.pdbx_seq_one_letter_code
_entity_poly.pdbx_strand_id
1 'polypeptide(L)'
;MAKGQKRHRMADERDGKKLPNRNADPSAPSAAAGSKSRVLPQIARLRQYQRIASEQGIPFCVAEHQATAMMREACITAGPSSPGHCTCNLMKGARRIRGYVEACRHIATHRGGHDYGRYPHRFRNNTSKRSRSSYVTASSTHSKTHALSNESFNAITARPCHYCGKESDPPRHHNGLDRLDSSLRVYTEESVVSCCGDCNVMKYTYSEADFLAHVQRVADANTGQNSDEEEAGVGEQALEQPGGEPAPNPFAAFEFGGAK
;
A
#
# COMPACT_ATOMS: atom_id res chain seq x y z
N MET A 1 39.84 60.39 -39.00
CA MET A 1 41.27 60.06 -38.84
C MET A 1 41.38 58.80 -37.97
N ALA A 2 42.05 57.76 -38.50
CA ALA A 2 42.58 56.53 -37.87
C ALA A 2 41.62 55.63 -37.03
N LYS A 3 41.20 54.44 -37.49
CA LYS A 3 41.93 53.15 -37.65
C LYS A 3 42.59 52.64 -36.35
N GLY A 4 42.11 51.48 -35.87
CA GLY A 4 42.77 50.64 -34.88
C GLY A 4 42.19 49.23 -34.90
N GLN A 5 42.94 48.30 -35.49
CA GLN A 5 42.57 46.93 -35.81
C GLN A 5 43.52 45.98 -35.06
N LYS A 6 43.07 44.72 -34.86
CA LYS A 6 43.81 43.50 -34.43
C LYS A 6 43.90 43.31 -32.89
N ARG A 7 43.80 42.09 -32.34
CA ARG A 7 44.25 40.77 -32.81
C ARG A 7 43.40 39.61 -32.26
N HIS A 8 43.32 38.57 -33.09
CA HIS A 8 42.95 37.19 -32.80
C HIS A 8 43.61 36.60 -31.54
N ARG A 9 42.85 35.78 -30.81
CA ARG A 9 43.33 34.51 -30.25
C ARG A 9 42.30 33.41 -30.53
N MET A 10 42.80 32.35 -31.16
CA MET A 10 42.15 31.07 -31.43
C MET A 10 41.70 30.43 -30.13
N ALA A 11 40.53 29.79 -30.13
CA ALA A 11 40.15 28.78 -29.14
C ALA A 11 39.57 27.59 -29.87
N ASP A 12 40.23 26.46 -29.63
CA ASP A 12 40.12 25.15 -30.27
C ASP A 12 38.72 24.54 -30.36
N GLU A 13 38.58 23.76 -31.44
CA GLU A 13 37.63 22.68 -31.67
C GLU A 13 37.30 21.86 -30.41
N ARG A 14 36.00 21.65 -30.16
CA ARG A 14 35.52 20.52 -29.37
C ARG A 14 34.29 19.90 -30.01
N ASP A 15 34.57 18.81 -30.73
CA ASP A 15 33.83 17.55 -30.87
C ASP A 15 32.29 17.60 -30.80
N GLY A 16 31.70 17.40 -31.98
CA GLY A 16 30.30 17.07 -32.14
C GLY A 16 29.94 15.73 -31.51
N LYS A 17 29.01 15.77 -30.54
CA LYS A 17 28.19 14.61 -30.16
C LYS A 17 26.80 14.77 -30.77
N LYS A 18 26.59 14.11 -31.91
CA LYS A 18 25.28 13.90 -32.54
C LYS A 18 24.34 13.23 -31.53
N LEU A 19 23.23 13.89 -31.19
CA LEU A 19 22.08 13.29 -30.52
C LEU A 19 21.45 12.23 -31.45
N PRO A 20 21.13 11.01 -30.98
CA PRO A 20 20.51 10.00 -31.83
C PRO A 20 19.05 10.38 -32.16
N ASN A 21 18.78 10.40 -33.46
CA ASN A 21 17.50 10.65 -34.11
C ASN A 21 16.45 9.62 -33.67
N ARG A 22 15.37 10.08 -33.03
CA ARG A 22 14.20 9.27 -32.66
C ARG A 22 13.16 9.33 -33.78
N ASN A 23 13.34 8.51 -34.81
CA ASN A 23 12.28 8.17 -35.73
C ASN A 23 12.53 6.73 -36.22
N ALA A 24 11.85 5.77 -35.59
CA ALA A 24 11.73 4.39 -36.06
C ALA A 24 10.24 4.02 -36.09
N ASP A 25 9.84 3.47 -37.23
CA ASP A 25 8.49 3.09 -37.69
C ASP A 25 7.66 2.27 -36.68
N PRO A 26 6.32 2.45 -36.59
CA PRO A 26 5.46 1.78 -35.61
C PRO A 26 4.91 0.42 -36.06
N SER A 27 5.46 -0.21 -37.09
CA SER A 27 4.92 -1.47 -37.65
C SER A 27 5.92 -2.62 -37.63
N ALA A 28 6.28 -3.09 -36.43
CA ALA A 28 6.92 -4.39 -36.24
C ALA A 28 6.29 -5.11 -35.03
N PRO A 29 5.85 -6.37 -35.16
CA PRO A 29 5.24 -7.10 -34.07
C PRO A 29 6.30 -7.43 -33.00
N SER A 30 6.15 -6.87 -31.81
CA SER A 30 7.02 -7.17 -30.67
C SER A 30 6.76 -8.60 -30.20
N ALA A 31 7.68 -9.49 -30.57
CA ALA A 31 7.73 -10.87 -30.12
C ALA A 31 7.82 -10.93 -28.59
N ALA A 32 7.02 -11.82 -28.01
CA ALA A 32 7.01 -12.13 -26.58
C ALA A 32 8.42 -12.50 -26.07
N ALA A 33 9.06 -11.55 -25.39
CA ALA A 33 10.33 -11.77 -24.70
C ALA A 33 10.07 -12.32 -23.29
N GLY A 34 9.76 -13.62 -23.21
CA GLY A 34 9.90 -14.36 -21.96
C GLY A 34 11.37 -14.68 -21.72
N SER A 35 12.01 -14.09 -20.71
CA SER A 35 13.30 -14.60 -20.20
C SER A 35 13.71 -14.03 -18.82
N LYS A 36 13.69 -14.94 -17.83
CA LYS A 36 14.71 -15.20 -16.78
C LYS A 36 14.89 -14.18 -15.65
N SER A 37 14.17 -14.44 -14.55
CA SER A 37 14.84 -14.70 -13.27
C SER A 37 14.45 -16.09 -12.79
N ARG A 38 15.43 -16.98 -12.58
CA ARG A 38 15.19 -18.33 -12.03
C ARG A 38 14.90 -18.29 -10.52
N VAL A 39 15.22 -17.16 -9.88
CA VAL A 39 15.15 -16.93 -8.44
C VAL A 39 14.04 -15.92 -8.18
N LEU A 40 13.03 -16.34 -7.41
CA LEU A 40 11.97 -15.44 -6.94
C LEU A 40 12.59 -14.33 -6.08
N PRO A 41 12.24 -13.04 -6.28
CA PRO A 41 12.76 -11.93 -5.47
C PRO A 41 12.63 -12.15 -3.96
N GLN A 42 11.60 -12.89 -3.54
CA GLN A 42 11.29 -13.24 -2.16
C GLN A 42 12.31 -14.21 -1.53
N ILE A 43 13.11 -14.95 -2.33
CA ILE A 43 14.18 -15.84 -1.84
C ILE A 43 15.30 -15.04 -1.18
N ALA A 44 15.58 -13.82 -1.63
CA ALA A 44 16.59 -12.96 -0.99
C ALA A 44 16.24 -12.67 0.48
N ARG A 45 14.95 -12.45 0.77
CA ARG A 45 14.44 -12.23 2.13
C ARG A 45 14.52 -13.50 2.98
N LEU A 46 14.24 -14.66 2.39
CA LEU A 46 14.40 -15.95 3.07
C LEU A 46 15.86 -16.20 3.49
N ARG A 47 16.82 -15.94 2.60
CA ARG A 47 18.26 -16.04 2.89
C ARG A 47 18.69 -15.11 4.02
N GLN A 48 18.12 -13.91 4.09
CA GLN A 48 18.36 -13.01 5.21
C GLN A 48 17.85 -13.60 6.53
N TYR A 49 16.65 -14.18 6.55
CA TYR A 49 16.12 -14.84 7.74
C TYR A 49 16.93 -16.06 8.18
N GLN A 50 17.43 -16.84 7.23
CA GLN A 50 18.34 -17.95 7.51
C GLN A 50 19.62 -17.48 8.21
N ARG A 51 20.21 -16.37 7.74
CA ARG A 51 21.39 -15.77 8.41
C ARG A 51 21.09 -15.34 9.84
N ILE A 52 20.01 -14.58 10.05
CA ILE A 52 19.62 -14.11 11.39
C ILE A 52 19.33 -15.30 12.34
N ALA A 53 18.64 -16.33 11.85
CA ALA A 53 18.36 -17.53 12.64
C ALA A 53 19.66 -18.25 13.02
N SER A 54 20.61 -18.36 12.09
CA SER A 54 21.94 -18.91 12.36
C SER A 54 22.72 -18.10 13.40
N GLU A 55 22.68 -16.76 13.31
CA GLU A 55 23.33 -15.86 14.26
C GLU A 55 22.73 -15.97 15.67
N GLN A 56 21.42 -16.26 15.77
CA GLN A 56 20.69 -16.39 17.03
C GLN A 56 20.61 -17.83 17.54
N GLY A 57 21.23 -18.80 16.86
CA GLY A 57 21.16 -20.22 17.22
C GLY A 57 19.75 -20.84 17.10
N ILE A 58 18.86 -20.22 16.31
CA ILE A 58 17.48 -20.67 16.10
C ILE A 58 17.45 -21.66 14.92
N PRO A 59 16.88 -22.87 15.10
CA PRO A 59 16.72 -23.81 14.00
C PRO A 59 15.85 -23.24 12.86
N PHE A 60 16.35 -23.31 11.63
CA PHE A 60 15.62 -22.89 10.43
C PHE A 60 15.13 -24.11 9.65
N CYS A 61 13.83 -24.41 9.71
CA CYS A 61 13.25 -25.65 9.20
C CYS A 61 12.79 -25.61 7.73
N VAL A 62 12.93 -24.49 7.02
CA VAL A 62 12.44 -24.34 5.64
C VAL A 62 13.60 -24.25 4.65
N ALA A 63 13.71 -25.25 3.75
CA ALA A 63 14.70 -25.20 2.68
C ALA A 63 14.27 -24.24 1.56
N GLU A 64 15.24 -23.65 0.83
CA GLU A 64 14.93 -22.72 -0.26
C GLU A 64 14.01 -23.33 -1.33
N HIS A 65 14.19 -24.61 -1.66
CA HIS A 65 13.36 -25.30 -2.64
C HIS A 65 11.91 -25.47 -2.16
N GLN A 66 11.70 -25.77 -0.87
CA GLN A 66 10.38 -25.86 -0.25
C GLN A 66 9.70 -24.50 -0.25
N ALA A 67 10.39 -23.45 0.20
CA ALA A 67 9.88 -22.08 0.16
C ALA A 67 9.54 -21.63 -1.27
N THR A 68 10.38 -21.97 -2.25
CA THR A 68 10.14 -21.66 -3.66
C THR A 68 8.90 -22.38 -4.19
N ALA A 69 8.69 -23.64 -3.83
CA ALA A 69 7.49 -24.39 -4.18
C ALA A 69 6.24 -23.72 -3.58
N MET A 70 6.25 -23.43 -2.27
CA MET A 70 5.14 -22.76 -1.58
C MET A 70 4.83 -21.38 -2.18
N MET A 71 5.85 -20.59 -2.54
CA MET A 71 5.65 -19.28 -3.17
C MET A 71 5.08 -19.37 -4.59
N ARG A 72 5.20 -20.52 -5.26
CA ARG A 72 4.66 -20.76 -6.61
C ARG A 72 3.26 -21.35 -6.58
N GLU A 73 2.77 -21.78 -5.43
CA GLU A 73 1.40 -22.26 -5.28
C GLU A 73 0.39 -21.14 -5.53
N ALA A 74 -0.81 -21.55 -5.92
CA ALA A 74 -1.96 -20.66 -6.08
C ALA A 74 -2.21 -19.90 -4.77
N CYS A 75 -2.50 -18.60 -4.87
CA CYS A 75 -2.80 -17.83 -3.68
C CYS A 75 -4.14 -18.29 -3.09
N ILE A 76 -4.15 -18.69 -1.81
CA ILE A 76 -5.38 -19.15 -1.12
C ILE A 76 -6.51 -18.11 -1.12
N THR A 77 -6.19 -16.82 -1.27
CA THR A 77 -7.20 -15.73 -1.27
C THR A 77 -7.66 -15.31 -2.67
N ALA A 78 -6.78 -15.39 -3.68
CA ALA A 78 -7.05 -14.86 -5.02
C ALA A 78 -7.08 -15.94 -6.11
N GLY A 79 -6.85 -17.21 -5.77
CA GLY A 79 -6.91 -18.36 -6.66
C GLY A 79 -5.67 -18.58 -7.55
N PRO A 80 -5.77 -19.53 -8.51
CA PRO A 80 -4.66 -20.00 -9.35
C PRO A 80 -4.20 -19.00 -10.41
N SER A 81 -4.92 -17.89 -10.59
CA SER A 81 -4.62 -16.86 -11.59
C SER A 81 -3.38 -16.01 -11.24
N SER A 82 -2.76 -16.18 -10.05
CA SER A 82 -1.55 -15.45 -9.65
C SER A 82 -0.78 -16.18 -8.52
N PRO A 83 0.45 -16.68 -8.76
CA PRO A 83 1.27 -17.34 -7.74
C PRO A 83 1.63 -16.38 -6.59
N GLY A 84 1.47 -16.82 -5.34
CA GLY A 84 2.07 -16.22 -4.13
C GLY A 84 2.14 -14.69 -4.06
N HIS A 85 0.99 -14.00 -4.17
CA HIS A 85 0.97 -12.56 -4.37
C HIS A 85 1.36 -11.78 -3.09
N CYS A 86 2.51 -11.09 -3.12
CA CYS A 86 2.92 -10.12 -2.08
C CYS A 86 1.81 -9.08 -1.80
N THR A 87 1.00 -8.77 -2.82
CA THR A 87 -0.11 -7.83 -2.75
C THR A 87 -1.20 -8.25 -1.78
N CYS A 88 -1.66 -9.51 -1.79
CA CYS A 88 -2.64 -9.99 -0.81
C CYS A 88 -2.09 -9.86 0.62
N ASN A 89 -0.81 -10.20 0.81
CA ASN A 89 -0.19 -10.11 2.12
C ASN A 89 -0.11 -8.65 2.62
N LEU A 90 0.23 -7.72 1.74
CA LEU A 90 0.30 -6.29 2.07
C LEU A 90 -1.09 -5.71 2.33
N MET A 91 -2.06 -5.95 1.45
CA MET A 91 -3.43 -5.44 1.57
C MET A 91 -4.18 -6.03 2.78
N LYS A 92 -3.94 -7.32 3.10
CA LYS A 92 -4.48 -7.97 4.30
C LYS A 92 -3.94 -7.31 5.58
N GLY A 93 -2.66 -6.97 5.60
CA GLY A 93 -1.95 -6.53 6.80
C GLY A 93 -2.15 -7.54 7.94
N ALA A 94 -2.53 -7.03 9.12
CA ALA A 94 -2.77 -7.83 10.32
C ALA A 94 -4.12 -8.58 10.34
N ARG A 95 -4.99 -8.42 9.33
CA ARG A 95 -6.31 -9.08 9.32
C ARG A 95 -6.16 -10.61 9.20
N ARG A 96 -7.10 -11.34 9.80
CA ARG A 96 -7.33 -12.76 9.50
C ARG A 96 -7.78 -12.89 8.04
N ILE A 97 -7.50 -14.05 7.42
CA ILE A 97 -7.82 -14.31 6.00
C ILE A 97 -9.31 -14.05 5.72
N ARG A 98 -10.22 -14.64 6.51
CA ARG A 98 -11.67 -14.41 6.41
C ARG A 98 -12.03 -12.92 6.44
N GLY A 99 -11.50 -12.18 7.42
CA GLY A 99 -11.79 -10.75 7.55
C GLY A 99 -11.27 -9.89 6.39
N TYR A 100 -10.20 -10.32 5.71
CA TYR A 100 -9.73 -9.67 4.49
C TYR A 100 -10.62 -9.99 3.29
N VAL A 101 -10.99 -11.25 3.10
CA VAL A 101 -11.90 -11.68 2.03
C VAL A 101 -13.25 -10.97 2.16
N GLU A 102 -13.83 -10.92 3.35
CA GLU A 102 -15.09 -10.20 3.60
C GLU A 102 -14.98 -8.69 3.35
N ALA A 103 -13.83 -8.07 3.69
CA ALA A 103 -13.58 -6.67 3.34
C ALA A 103 -13.53 -6.47 1.82
N CYS A 104 -12.87 -7.36 1.07
CA CYS A 104 -12.85 -7.33 -0.39
C CYS A 104 -14.26 -7.51 -0.98
N ARG A 105 -15.02 -8.51 -0.50
CA ARG A 105 -16.42 -8.76 -0.93
C ARG A 105 -17.30 -7.54 -0.69
N HIS A 106 -17.18 -6.88 0.47
CA HIS A 106 -17.94 -5.66 0.76
C HIS A 106 -17.61 -4.51 -0.20
N ILE A 107 -16.32 -4.26 -0.47
CA ILE A 107 -15.88 -3.21 -1.40
C ILE A 107 -16.37 -3.52 -2.83
N ALA A 108 -16.20 -4.77 -3.30
CA ALA A 108 -16.66 -5.20 -4.62
C ALA A 108 -18.18 -5.01 -4.78
N THR A 109 -18.96 -5.42 -3.76
CA THR A 109 -20.42 -5.22 -3.71
C THR A 109 -20.80 -3.74 -3.76
N HIS A 110 -20.03 -2.87 -3.12
CA HIS A 110 -20.28 -1.43 -3.13
C HIS A 110 -19.99 -0.79 -4.50
N ARG A 111 -18.95 -1.25 -5.20
CA ARG A 111 -18.56 -0.71 -6.53
C ARG A 111 -19.54 -1.03 -7.65
N GLY A 112 -20.42 -2.01 -7.45
CA GLY A 112 -21.35 -2.48 -8.46
C GLY A 112 -20.69 -3.50 -9.39
N GLY A 113 -21.48 -4.49 -9.80
CA GLY A 113 -21.02 -5.63 -10.61
C GLY A 113 -21.79 -6.89 -10.22
N HIS A 114 -21.53 -7.38 -9.01
CA HIS A 114 -22.26 -8.50 -8.39
C HIS A 114 -22.41 -8.26 -6.88
N ASP A 115 -23.40 -8.90 -6.27
CA ASP A 115 -23.56 -8.90 -4.82
C ASP A 115 -22.73 -10.04 -4.21
N TYR A 116 -21.61 -9.68 -3.57
CA TYR A 116 -20.77 -10.60 -2.82
C TYR A 116 -21.09 -10.56 -1.31
N GLY A 117 -22.07 -9.78 -0.87
CA GLY A 117 -22.41 -9.57 0.53
C GLY A 117 -21.78 -8.31 1.13
N ARG A 118 -22.48 -7.74 2.12
CA ARG A 118 -22.08 -6.48 2.79
C ARG A 118 -21.55 -6.75 4.20
N TYR A 119 -20.29 -6.37 4.44
CA TYR A 119 -19.60 -6.54 5.72
C TYR A 119 -19.11 -5.20 6.33
N PRO A 120 -20.02 -4.24 6.64
CA PRO A 120 -19.61 -2.92 7.16
C PRO A 120 -18.86 -3.00 8.50
N HIS A 121 -19.14 -4.03 9.32
CA HIS A 121 -18.48 -4.26 10.60
C HIS A 121 -16.97 -4.56 10.49
N ARG A 122 -16.48 -4.93 9.29
CA ARG A 122 -15.04 -5.14 9.04
C ARG A 122 -14.25 -3.85 8.91
N PHE A 123 -14.93 -2.70 8.80
CA PHE A 123 -14.32 -1.39 8.70
C PHE A 123 -14.45 -0.65 10.02
N ARG A 124 -13.33 -0.40 10.69
CA ARG A 124 -13.27 0.25 12.01
C ARG A 124 -13.68 1.70 11.94
N ASN A 125 -14.26 2.18 13.04
CA ASN A 125 -14.52 3.60 13.23
C ASN A 125 -13.22 4.32 13.57
N ASN A 126 -13.13 5.56 13.08
CA ASN A 126 -12.05 6.48 13.41
C ASN A 126 -12.66 7.68 14.14
N THR A 127 -12.47 7.74 15.45
CA THR A 127 -12.99 8.82 16.31
C THR A 127 -12.13 10.08 16.24
N SER A 128 -10.92 10.00 15.69
CA SER A 128 -10.00 11.13 15.58
C SER A 128 -10.21 11.88 14.27
N LYS A 129 -10.81 13.08 14.36
CA LYS A 129 -10.91 14.01 13.23
C LYS A 129 -9.51 14.47 12.80
N ARG A 130 -9.15 14.23 11.55
CA ARG A 130 -7.91 14.76 10.97
C ARG A 130 -8.11 16.21 10.54
N SER A 131 -7.11 17.05 10.79
CA SER A 131 -7.08 18.41 10.26
C SER A 131 -6.41 18.43 8.88
N ARG A 132 -6.75 19.41 8.04
CA ARG A 132 -6.03 19.66 6.77
C ARG A 132 -4.52 19.79 6.99
N SER A 133 -4.11 20.44 8.08
CA SER A 133 -2.68 20.64 8.41
C SER A 133 -1.92 19.32 8.60
N SER A 134 -2.57 18.26 9.12
CA SER A 134 -1.93 16.94 9.27
C SER A 134 -1.49 16.31 7.94
N TYR A 135 -2.19 16.61 6.84
CA TYR A 135 -1.83 16.17 5.49
C TYR A 135 -0.72 17.03 4.87
N VAL A 136 -0.53 18.25 5.37
CA VAL A 136 0.51 19.19 4.94
C VAL A 136 1.83 18.93 5.66
N THR A 137 1.79 18.71 6.98
CA THR A 137 2.99 18.57 7.83
C THR A 137 3.61 17.18 7.80
N ALA A 138 2.84 16.13 7.52
CA ALA A 138 3.37 14.78 7.28
C ALA A 138 4.19 14.66 5.97
N SER A 139 4.32 15.76 5.22
CA SER A 139 5.20 15.84 4.08
C SER A 139 6.61 16.27 4.49
N SER A 140 7.56 15.33 4.41
CA SER A 140 9.00 15.61 4.54
C SER A 140 9.55 16.60 3.50
N THR A 141 8.77 16.94 2.47
CA THR A 141 9.05 18.04 1.55
C THR A 141 7.98 19.12 1.71
N HIS A 142 8.38 20.33 2.07
CA HIS A 142 7.54 21.54 2.21
C HIS A 142 6.84 21.98 0.90
N SER A 143 6.86 21.13 -0.14
CA SER A 143 6.37 21.33 -1.50
C SER A 143 5.10 20.52 -1.85
N LYS A 144 4.48 19.81 -0.90
CA LYS A 144 3.17 19.12 -1.14
C LYS A 144 1.96 20.05 -1.00
N THR A 145 2.19 21.34 -1.22
CA THR A 145 1.40 22.43 -0.67
C THR A 145 0.46 23.03 -1.73
N HIS A 146 -0.82 23.07 -1.35
CA HIS A 146 -1.84 24.04 -1.76
C HIS A 146 -2.59 23.87 -3.09
N ALA A 147 -3.54 22.94 -3.13
CA ALA A 147 -4.76 23.15 -3.92
C ALA A 147 -6.09 22.91 -3.16
N LEU A 148 -6.07 22.51 -1.87
CA LEU A 148 -7.30 22.32 -1.09
C LEU A 148 -7.49 23.41 -0.03
N SER A 149 -8.63 24.09 -0.10
CA SER A 149 -9.12 24.97 0.96
C SER A 149 -9.58 24.14 2.19
N ASN A 150 -9.74 24.79 3.35
CA ASN A 150 -10.33 24.12 4.52
C ASN A 150 -11.78 23.67 4.26
N GLU A 151 -12.53 24.48 3.50
CA GLU A 151 -13.93 24.20 3.14
C GLU A 151 -14.00 22.98 2.23
N SER A 152 -13.21 22.94 1.16
CA SER A 152 -13.08 21.79 0.25
C SER A 152 -12.66 20.53 1.01
N PHE A 153 -11.69 20.64 1.92
CA PHE A 153 -11.25 19.52 2.76
C PHE A 153 -12.41 18.96 3.61
N ASN A 154 -13.14 19.82 4.32
CA ASN A 154 -14.26 19.40 5.15
C ASN A 154 -15.40 18.83 4.30
N ALA A 155 -15.68 19.42 3.13
CA ALA A 155 -16.70 18.96 2.20
C ALA A 155 -16.38 17.57 1.64
N ILE A 156 -15.12 17.30 1.28
CA ILE A 156 -14.69 15.98 0.79
C ILE A 156 -14.76 14.96 1.92
N THR A 157 -14.17 15.25 3.08
CA THR A 157 -14.12 14.29 4.20
C THR A 157 -15.49 13.99 4.83
N ALA A 158 -16.51 14.82 4.59
CA ALA A 158 -17.88 14.54 4.99
C ALA A 158 -18.59 13.52 4.08
N ARG A 159 -18.06 13.24 2.88
CA ARG A 159 -18.65 12.27 1.94
C ARG A 159 -18.44 10.84 2.42
N PRO A 160 -19.28 9.88 1.98
CA PRO A 160 -19.04 8.46 2.19
C PRO A 160 -17.67 8.05 1.61
N CYS A 161 -17.05 7.02 2.19
CA CYS A 161 -15.80 6.49 1.71
C CYS A 161 -15.95 6.05 0.25
N HIS A 162 -15.09 6.56 -0.63
CA HIS A 162 -15.10 6.27 -2.05
C HIS A 162 -15.04 4.78 -2.35
N TYR A 163 -14.29 4.00 -1.57
CA TYR A 163 -14.09 2.56 -1.83
C TYR A 163 -15.18 1.67 -1.26
N CYS A 164 -15.55 1.82 0.02
CA CYS A 164 -16.49 0.91 0.69
C CYS A 164 -17.87 1.53 0.97
N GLY A 165 -18.06 2.82 0.71
CA GLY A 165 -19.32 3.51 0.99
C GLY A 165 -19.56 3.85 2.45
N LYS A 166 -18.57 3.66 3.34
CA LYS A 166 -18.72 3.98 4.76
C LYS A 166 -18.95 5.47 4.98
N GLU A 167 -20.12 5.82 5.51
CA GLU A 167 -20.52 7.19 5.81
C GLU A 167 -19.60 7.85 6.84
N SER A 168 -19.37 9.15 6.69
CA SER A 168 -18.77 9.94 7.76
C SER A 168 -19.86 10.27 8.78
N ASP A 169 -19.70 9.81 10.02
CA ASP A 169 -20.70 9.94 11.09
C ASP A 169 -20.07 10.53 12.37
N PRO A 170 -19.72 11.83 12.38
CA PRO A 170 -19.17 12.49 13.57
C PRO A 170 -20.13 12.44 14.77
N PRO A 171 -19.64 12.21 16.01
CA PRO A 171 -18.25 11.99 16.41
C PRO A 171 -17.79 10.51 16.34
N ARG A 172 -18.68 9.58 15.97
CA ARG A 172 -18.39 8.14 15.96
C ARG A 172 -17.37 7.78 14.89
N HIS A 173 -17.41 8.42 13.74
CA HIS A 173 -16.49 8.16 12.64
C HIS A 173 -16.20 9.41 11.81
N HIS A 174 -14.92 9.62 11.54
CA HIS A 174 -14.41 10.58 10.57
C HIS A 174 -13.71 9.86 9.43
N ASN A 175 -14.15 10.14 8.20
CA ASN A 175 -13.37 9.84 7.01
C ASN A 175 -12.20 10.83 6.88
N GLY A 176 -11.17 10.41 6.15
CA GLY A 176 -10.03 11.22 5.79
C GLY A 176 -9.94 11.39 4.27
N LEU A 177 -8.77 11.83 3.82
CA LEU A 177 -8.42 11.87 2.40
C LEU A 177 -7.56 10.67 2.01
N ASP A 178 -7.84 10.12 0.83
CA ASP A 178 -6.92 9.27 0.08
C ASP A 178 -6.64 9.86 -1.30
N ARG A 179 -5.44 9.62 -1.84
CA ARG A 179 -5.02 10.07 -3.17
C ARG A 179 -5.29 8.97 -4.17
N LEU A 180 -5.97 9.27 -5.27
CA LEU A 180 -6.26 8.30 -6.33
C LEU A 180 -4.98 7.70 -6.91
N ASP A 181 -3.95 8.53 -7.07
CA ASP A 181 -2.59 8.13 -7.39
C ASP A 181 -1.62 8.60 -6.29
N SER A 182 -0.99 7.63 -5.61
CA SER A 182 0.00 7.88 -4.55
C SER A 182 1.31 8.50 -5.08
N SER A 183 1.57 8.39 -6.39
CA SER A 183 2.72 9.02 -7.06
C SER A 183 2.57 10.54 -7.13
N LEU A 184 1.32 11.03 -7.24
CA LEU A 184 1.01 12.44 -7.21
C LEU A 184 1.28 13.01 -5.81
N ARG A 185 2.14 14.02 -5.78
CA ARG A 185 2.55 14.67 -4.53
C ARG A 185 1.61 15.81 -4.10
N VAL A 186 0.67 16.20 -4.96
CA VAL A 186 -0.22 17.36 -4.75
C VAL A 186 -1.65 16.89 -4.50
N TYR A 187 -2.28 17.48 -3.49
CA TYR A 187 -3.67 17.24 -3.14
C TYR A 187 -4.54 18.31 -3.81
N THR A 188 -5.30 17.92 -4.85
CA THR A 188 -6.32 18.73 -5.53
C THR A 188 -7.69 18.08 -5.32
N GLU A 189 -8.79 18.79 -5.56
CA GLU A 189 -10.13 18.20 -5.45
C GLU A 189 -10.37 17.03 -6.42
N GLU A 190 -9.61 16.99 -7.52
CA GLU A 190 -9.68 15.94 -8.55
C GLU A 190 -8.77 14.74 -8.22
N SER A 191 -7.67 14.96 -7.49
CA SER A 191 -6.69 13.90 -7.20
C SER A 191 -6.98 13.15 -5.90
N VAL A 192 -7.97 13.60 -5.11
CA VAL A 192 -8.29 13.02 -3.80
C VAL A 192 -9.76 12.71 -3.63
N VAL A 193 -10.00 11.74 -2.76
CA VAL A 193 -11.35 11.26 -2.44
C VAL A 193 -11.51 11.05 -0.94
N SER A 194 -12.76 11.00 -0.48
CA SER A 194 -13.08 10.61 0.90
C SER A 194 -12.74 9.15 1.11
N CYS A 195 -12.05 8.82 2.21
CA CYS A 195 -11.65 7.44 2.48
C CYS A 195 -11.65 7.13 3.98
N CYS A 196 -12.19 5.97 4.34
CA CYS A 196 -12.07 5.45 5.70
C CYS A 196 -10.64 4.92 5.93
N GLY A 197 -10.20 4.90 7.19
CA GLY A 197 -8.82 4.51 7.52
C GLY A 197 -8.45 3.09 7.06
N ASP A 198 -9.41 2.17 7.09
CA ASP A 198 -9.16 0.78 6.71
C ASP A 198 -8.98 0.60 5.20
N CYS A 199 -9.80 1.26 4.37
CA CYS A 199 -9.60 1.27 2.91
C CYS A 199 -8.29 1.96 2.53
N ASN A 200 -7.96 3.07 3.19
CA ASN A 200 -6.70 3.79 2.94
C ASN A 200 -5.47 2.91 3.24
N VAL A 201 -5.51 2.13 4.33
CA VAL A 201 -4.44 1.18 4.67
C VAL A 201 -4.40 0.02 3.69
N MET A 202 -5.55 -0.54 3.30
CA MET A 202 -5.61 -1.64 2.33
C MET A 202 -5.06 -1.21 0.96
N LYS A 203 -5.45 -0.03 0.47
CA LYS A 203 -4.95 0.50 -0.80
C LYS A 203 -3.48 0.90 -0.72
N TYR A 204 -3.00 1.39 0.41
CA TYR A 204 -1.60 1.75 0.61
C TYR A 204 -1.07 2.65 -0.54
N THR A 205 -0.03 2.21 -1.26
CA THR A 205 0.55 2.93 -2.40
C THR A 205 0.04 2.44 -3.75
N TYR A 206 -0.90 1.50 -3.79
CA TYR A 206 -1.47 0.99 -5.05
C TYR A 206 -2.29 2.08 -5.74
N SER A 207 -2.33 2.03 -7.08
CA SER A 207 -3.28 2.83 -7.85
C SER A 207 -4.71 2.39 -7.53
N GLU A 208 -5.68 3.28 -7.73
CA GLU A 208 -7.09 2.90 -7.59
C GLU A 208 -7.44 1.68 -8.46
N ALA A 209 -7.02 1.68 -9.72
CA ALA A 209 -7.34 0.61 -10.65
C ALA A 209 -6.77 -0.74 -10.19
N ASP A 210 -5.51 -0.77 -9.76
CA ASP A 210 -4.87 -2.01 -9.26
C ASP A 210 -5.54 -2.51 -7.99
N PHE A 211 -5.88 -1.59 -7.08
CA PHE A 211 -6.57 -1.92 -5.83
C PHE A 211 -7.94 -2.53 -6.10
N LEU A 212 -8.77 -1.89 -6.93
CA LEU A 212 -10.11 -2.36 -7.24
C LEU A 212 -10.09 -3.68 -8.02
N ALA A 213 -9.20 -3.82 -9.02
CA ALA A 213 -9.03 -5.06 -9.75
C ALA A 213 -8.56 -6.20 -8.83
N HIS A 214 -7.75 -5.89 -7.81
CA HIS A 214 -7.34 -6.88 -6.81
C HIS A 214 -8.49 -7.32 -5.91
N VAL A 215 -9.22 -6.35 -5.36
CA VAL A 215 -10.40 -6.60 -4.54
C VAL A 215 -11.43 -7.45 -5.28
N GLN A 216 -11.71 -7.10 -6.54
CA GLN A 216 -12.65 -7.81 -7.40
C GLN A 216 -12.23 -9.28 -7.58
N ARG A 217 -10.96 -9.52 -7.92
CA ARG A 217 -10.42 -10.88 -8.08
C ARG A 217 -10.55 -11.73 -6.80
N VAL A 218 -10.28 -11.15 -5.64
CA VAL A 218 -10.45 -11.84 -4.35
C VAL A 218 -11.92 -12.14 -4.11
N ALA A 219 -12.83 -11.20 -4.38
CA ALA A 219 -14.26 -11.43 -4.22
C ALA A 219 -14.76 -12.56 -5.14
N ASP A 220 -14.38 -12.52 -6.43
CA ASP A 220 -14.72 -13.54 -7.43
C ASP A 220 -14.22 -14.93 -7.05
N ALA A 221 -12.98 -15.05 -6.59
CA ALA A 221 -12.40 -16.33 -6.16
C ALA A 221 -13.12 -16.94 -4.94
N ASN A 222 -13.91 -16.16 -4.21
CA ASN A 222 -14.58 -16.59 -2.97
C ASN A 222 -16.12 -16.52 -3.06
N THR A 223 -16.69 -16.50 -4.27
CA THR A 223 -18.15 -16.40 -4.52
C THR A 223 -18.99 -17.62 -4.08
N GLY A 224 -18.38 -18.72 -3.62
CA GLY A 224 -19.08 -19.92 -3.17
C GLY A 224 -18.98 -20.24 -1.67
N GLN A 225 -18.35 -19.37 -0.87
CA GLN A 225 -18.21 -19.57 0.58
C GLN A 225 -19.22 -18.69 1.32
N ASN A 226 -20.49 -19.12 1.36
CA ASN A 226 -21.43 -18.67 2.37
C ASN A 226 -21.18 -19.51 3.62
N SER A 227 -20.41 -18.99 4.57
CA SER A 227 -20.37 -19.55 5.91
C SER A 227 -21.56 -18.98 6.69
N ASP A 228 -22.73 -19.59 6.51
CA ASP A 228 -23.64 -19.79 7.65
C ASP A 228 -22.96 -20.81 8.57
N GLU A 229 -21.88 -20.38 9.22
CA GLU A 229 -21.35 -21.03 10.40
C GLU A 229 -21.54 -20.02 11.53
N GLU A 230 -22.65 -20.25 12.21
CA GLU A 230 -23.05 -19.76 13.52
C GLU A 230 -21.83 -19.43 14.38
N GLU A 231 -21.70 -18.15 14.74
CA GLU A 231 -20.80 -17.70 15.80
C GLU A 231 -21.25 -18.36 17.12
N ALA A 232 -20.78 -19.58 17.37
CA ALA A 232 -20.75 -20.17 18.70
C ALA A 232 -19.81 -19.29 19.52
N GLY A 233 -20.42 -18.49 20.38
CA GLY A 233 -19.79 -17.37 21.09
C GLY A 233 -18.50 -17.71 21.80
N VAL A 234 -17.51 -16.84 21.60
CA VAL A 234 -16.54 -16.56 22.66
C VAL A 234 -16.92 -15.21 23.21
N GLY A 235 -17.72 -15.25 24.29
CA GLY A 235 -18.00 -14.08 25.10
C GLY A 235 -16.71 -13.44 25.56
N GLU A 236 -16.63 -12.13 25.36
CA GLU A 236 -15.64 -11.27 25.98
C GLU A 236 -15.94 -11.24 27.49
N GLN A 237 -15.46 -12.26 28.22
CA GLN A 237 -15.35 -12.18 29.66
C GLN A 237 -14.13 -11.34 29.98
N ALA A 238 -14.39 -10.12 30.43
CA ALA A 238 -13.44 -9.29 31.12
C ALA A 238 -12.84 -10.11 32.28
N LEU A 239 -11.60 -10.58 32.10
CA LEU A 239 -10.80 -11.11 33.18
C LEU A 239 -10.31 -9.91 33.99
N GLU A 240 -11.02 -9.59 35.07
CA GLU A 240 -10.46 -8.78 36.14
C GLU A 240 -9.19 -9.48 36.64
N GLN A 241 -8.02 -8.89 36.40
CA GLN A 241 -6.77 -9.33 37.01
C GLN A 241 -6.57 -8.58 38.34
N PRO A 242 -6.40 -9.28 39.48
CA PRO A 242 -5.87 -8.65 40.68
C PRO A 242 -4.37 -8.36 40.47
N GLY A 243 -3.93 -7.23 41.03
CA GLY A 243 -2.62 -6.62 40.78
C GLY A 243 -1.43 -7.58 40.81
N GLY A 244 -0.66 -7.53 39.73
CA GLY A 244 0.74 -7.94 39.68
C GLY A 244 1.50 -6.90 38.88
N GLU A 245 2.59 -6.38 39.45
CA GLU A 245 3.43 -5.37 38.80
C GLU A 245 3.91 -5.85 37.42
N PRO A 246 3.90 -5.00 36.39
CA PRO A 246 4.37 -5.38 35.08
C PRO A 246 5.89 -5.64 35.11
N ALA A 247 6.29 -6.81 34.62
CA ALA A 247 7.70 -7.16 34.43
C ALA A 247 8.41 -6.08 33.60
N PRO A 248 9.64 -5.69 33.97
CA PRO A 248 10.34 -4.60 33.30
C PRO A 248 10.65 -4.95 31.84
N ASN A 249 10.36 -4.00 30.96
CA ASN A 249 10.62 -4.07 29.53
C ASN A 249 12.13 -4.26 29.26
N PRO A 250 12.57 -5.35 28.59
CA PRO A 250 13.99 -5.62 28.33
C PRO A 250 14.65 -4.66 27.34
N PHE A 251 13.92 -3.68 26.79
CA PHE A 251 14.45 -2.66 25.87
C PHE A 251 14.61 -1.25 26.47
N ALA A 252 14.46 -1.08 27.79
CA ALA A 252 14.57 0.22 28.44
C ALA A 252 16.02 0.72 28.67
N ALA A 253 17.05 -0.08 28.38
CA ALA A 253 18.45 0.31 28.55
C ALA A 253 19.13 0.62 27.21
N PHE A 254 18.77 1.74 26.60
CA PHE A 254 19.60 2.38 25.57
C PHE A 254 19.54 3.89 25.76
N GLU A 255 20.17 4.37 26.83
CA GLU A 255 20.41 5.79 27.03
C GLU A 255 21.42 6.29 26.01
N PHE A 256 21.01 7.28 25.22
CA PHE A 256 21.90 8.05 24.35
C PHE A 256 22.82 8.91 25.23
N GLY A 257 24.06 8.46 25.41
CA GLY A 257 25.13 9.26 25.98
C GLY A 257 25.46 10.45 25.06
N GLY A 258 24.98 11.63 25.42
CA GLY A 258 25.42 12.90 24.85
C GLY A 258 26.80 13.25 25.39
N ALA A 259 27.80 13.29 24.51
CA ALA A 259 29.09 13.90 24.80
C ALA A 259 28.93 15.44 24.74
N LYS A 260 29.25 16.09 25.86
CA LYS A 260 29.77 17.46 25.87
C LYS A 260 31.29 17.39 25.82
#